data_AF-A0A6N6S9N9-F1
#
_entry.id   AF-A0A6N6S9N9-F1
#
_cell.length_a   1.000
_cell.length_b   1.000
_cell.length_c   1.000
_cell.angle_alpha   90.00
_cell.angle_beta   90.00
_cell.angle_gamma   90.00
#
_symmetry.space_group_name_H-M   'P 1'
#
loop_
_entity.id
_entity.type
_entity.pdbx_description
1 polymer ?
#
loop_
_entity_poly.entity_id
_entity_poly.type
_entity_poly.pdbx_seq_one_letter_code
_entity_poly.pdbx_strand_id
1 'polypeptide(L)'
;DLDGLARRLAQAERARLDMLADRLASLDRTRATLGYTETLRRGYAVVRAGGAVVTTKASAETHSALEVEFADGRLPVLTGGPARPKRGRPGGDQGSLF
;
A
#
# COMPACT_ATOMS: atom_id res chain seq x y z
N ASP A 1 38.11 32.45 30.95
CA ASP A 1 38.73 31.39 30.13
C ASP A 1 37.85 31.14 28.91
N LEU A 2 38.27 31.64 27.74
CA LEU A 2 37.52 31.54 26.48
C LEU A 2 37.49 30.10 25.96
N ASP A 3 38.52 29.32 26.24
CA ASP A 3 38.63 27.92 25.81
C ASP A 3 37.61 27.03 26.53
N GLY A 4 37.32 27.34 27.79
CA GLY A 4 36.23 26.71 28.53
C GLY A 4 34.85 26.99 27.93
N LEU A 5 34.61 28.22 27.46
CA LEU A 5 33.34 28.59 26.82
C LEU A 5 33.20 27.97 25.42
N ALA A 6 34.27 27.97 24.62
CA ALA A 6 34.30 27.36 23.30
C ALA A 6 34.03 25.85 23.36
N ARG A 7 34.63 25.14 24.32
CA ARG A 7 34.38 23.70 24.53
C ARG A 7 32.93 23.42 24.89
N ARG A 8 32.33 24.21 25.78
CA ARG A 8 30.93 24.05 26.20
C ARG A 8 29.96 24.31 25.06
N LEU A 9 30.23 25.33 24.23
CA LEU A 9 29.44 25.61 23.03
C LEU A 9 29.48 24.42 22.05
N ALA A 10 30.67 23.92 21.74
CA ALA A 10 30.85 22.79 20.82
C ALA A 10 30.23 21.48 21.35
N GLN A 11 30.17 21.30 22.66
CA GLN A 11 29.46 20.16 23.28
C GLN A 11 27.95 20.32 23.20
N ALA A 12 27.43 21.52 23.45
CA ALA A 12 26.00 21.80 23.36
C ALA A 12 25.46 21.65 21.94
N GLU A 13 26.25 22.05 20.93
CA GLU A 13 25.90 21.87 19.52
C GLU A 13 25.80 20.39 19.14
N ARG A 14 26.80 19.58 19.53
CA ARG A 14 26.78 18.12 19.31
C ARG A 14 25.59 17.47 19.98
N ALA A 15 25.35 17.76 21.26
CA ALA A 15 24.21 17.22 21.99
C ALA A 15 22.87 17.57 21.35
N ARG A 16 22.76 18.78 20.77
CA ARG A 16 21.57 19.20 20.03
C ARG A 16 21.39 18.43 18.73
N LEU A 17 22.46 18.21 17.97
CA LEU A 17 22.41 17.41 16.75
C LEU A 17 22.05 15.94 17.03
N ASP A 18 22.64 15.35 18.06
CA ASP A 18 22.36 13.97 18.47
C ASP A 18 20.87 13.81 18.87
N MET A 19 20.33 14.74 19.66
CA MET A 19 18.91 14.74 20.03
C MET A 19 17.98 14.83 18.81
N LEU A 20 18.35 15.66 17.82
CA LEU A 20 17.56 15.78 16.59
C LEU A 20 17.64 14.51 15.74
N ALA A 21 18.82 13.88 15.65
CA ALA A 21 19.01 12.61 14.95
C ALA A 21 18.19 11.49 15.61
N ASP A 22 18.20 11.39 16.94
CA ASP A 22 17.41 10.41 17.68
C ASP A 22 15.90 10.60 17.47
N ARG A 23 15.44 11.86 17.46
CA ARG A 23 14.04 12.17 17.19
C ARG A 23 13.63 11.78 15.77
N LEU A 24 14.48 12.04 14.78
CA LEU A 24 14.26 11.62 13.41
C LEU A 24 14.22 10.09 13.29
N ALA A 25 15.17 9.39 13.88
CA ALA A 25 15.22 7.92 13.89
C ALA A 25 14.01 7.29 14.60
N SER A 26 13.50 7.93 15.66
CA SER A 26 12.26 7.52 16.32
C SER A 26 11.05 7.68 15.41
N LEU A 27 10.92 8.84 14.74
CA LEU A 27 9.86 9.09 13.77
C LEU A 27 9.92 8.12 12.59
N ASP A 28 11.11 7.79 12.10
CA ASP A 28 11.29 6.81 11.03
C ASP A 28 10.89 5.39 11.47
N ARG A 29 11.20 4.99 12.71
CA ARG A 29 10.72 3.70 13.25
C ARG A 29 9.20 3.67 13.40
N THR A 30 8.58 4.75 13.87
CA THR A 30 7.12 4.88 13.93
C THR A 30 6.52 4.86 12.52
N ARG A 31 7.12 5.56 11.55
CA ARG A 31 6.73 5.51 10.14
C ARG A 31 6.88 4.11 9.55
N ALA A 32 7.92 3.37 9.90
CA ALA A 32 8.12 1.99 9.44
C ALA A 32 7.08 1.03 10.05
N THR A 33 6.68 1.27 11.29
CA THR A 33 5.67 0.45 11.99
C THR A 33 4.25 0.76 11.51
N LEU A 34 3.97 2.02 11.21
CA LEU A 34 2.71 2.49 10.60
C LEU A 34 2.73 2.37 9.06
N GLY A 35 3.87 1.99 8.50
CA GLY A 35 4.11 1.76 7.09
C GLY A 35 3.51 0.42 6.68
N TYR A 36 2.21 0.46 6.40
CA TYR A 36 1.41 -0.49 5.64
C TYR A 36 2.10 -1.11 4.38
N THR A 37 3.24 -0.56 3.96
CA THR A 37 4.15 -1.09 2.95
C THR A 37 4.81 -2.42 3.33
N GLU A 38 5.01 -2.72 4.63
CA GLU A 38 5.55 -4.04 5.05
C GLU A 38 4.54 -5.18 4.83
N THR A 39 3.23 -4.91 4.79
CA THR A 39 2.25 -5.89 4.30
C THR A 39 2.37 -6.09 2.79
N LEU A 40 2.59 -5.03 2.01
CA LEU A 40 2.79 -5.15 0.56
C LEU A 40 4.04 -5.96 0.20
N ARG A 41 5.14 -5.77 0.95
CA ARG A 41 6.40 -6.52 0.76
C ARG A 41 6.32 -8.01 1.12
N ARG A 42 5.35 -8.39 1.94
CA ARG A 42 5.07 -9.80 2.28
C ARG A 42 4.18 -10.51 1.25
N GLY A 43 3.85 -9.83 0.14
CA GLY A 43 3.03 -10.38 -0.94
C GLY A 43 1.54 -10.09 -0.84
N TYR A 44 1.13 -9.18 0.05
CA TYR A 44 -0.25 -8.68 0.09
C TYR A 44 -0.43 -7.52 -0.90
N ALA A 45 -1.67 -7.25 -1.31
CA ALA A 45 -2.02 -6.12 -2.16
C ALA A 45 -3.05 -5.25 -1.44
N VAL A 46 -3.01 -3.94 -1.69
CA VAL A 46 -3.89 -2.96 -1.06
C VAL A 46 -4.91 -2.50 -2.08
N VAL A 47 -6.20 -2.60 -1.75
CA VAL A 47 -7.27 -2.10 -2.61
C VAL A 47 -7.62 -0.68 -2.21
N ARG A 48 -7.71 0.22 -3.20
CA ARG A 48 -8.14 1.61 -3.02
C ARG A 48 -9.31 1.93 -3.93
N ALA A 49 -10.12 2.89 -3.50
CA ALA A 49 -11.14 3.53 -4.31
C ALA A 49 -11.10 5.04 -4.07
N GLY A 50 -11.00 5.84 -5.13
CA GLY A 50 -10.92 7.31 -5.01
C GLY A 50 -9.80 7.83 -4.10
N GLY A 51 -8.68 7.08 -3.98
CA GLY A 51 -7.55 7.42 -3.12
C GLY A 51 -7.61 6.88 -1.68
N ALA A 52 -8.78 6.43 -1.21
CA ALA A 52 -8.96 5.82 0.11
C ALA A 52 -8.75 4.30 0.07
N VAL A 53 -8.21 3.71 1.14
CA VAL A 53 -8.06 2.25 1.27
C VAL A 53 -9.42 1.62 1.56
N VAL A 54 -9.76 0.59 0.80
CA VAL A 54 -10.97 -0.20 0.98
C VAL A 54 -10.58 -1.56 1.54
N THR A 55 -11.15 -1.91 2.70
CA THR A 55 -10.77 -3.11 3.47
C THR A 55 -11.82 -4.23 3.41
N THR A 56 -12.99 -3.98 2.82
CA THR A 56 -14.09 -4.96 2.72
C THR A 56 -14.57 -5.12 1.28
N LYS A 57 -14.96 -6.34 0.93
CA LYS A 57 -15.55 -6.64 -0.40
C LYS A 57 -16.80 -5.81 -0.67
N ALA A 58 -17.71 -5.70 0.30
CA ALA A 58 -18.97 -4.98 0.13
C ALA A 58 -18.75 -3.50 -0.19
N SER A 59 -17.75 -2.86 0.41
CA SER A 59 -17.38 -1.48 0.09
C SER A 59 -16.66 -1.38 -1.26
N ALA A 60 -15.88 -2.39 -1.64
CA ALA A 60 -15.20 -2.42 -2.94
C ALA A 60 -16.21 -2.56 -4.10
N GLU A 61 -17.30 -3.31 -3.92
CA GLU A 61 -18.33 -3.53 -4.94
C GLU A 61 -19.19 -2.28 -5.26
N THR A 62 -19.24 -1.28 -4.37
CA THR A 62 -20.01 -0.04 -4.61
C THR A 62 -19.29 0.95 -5.52
N HIS A 63 -17.98 0.78 -5.72
CA HIS A 63 -17.16 1.63 -6.56
C HIS A 63 -16.99 0.98 -7.92
N SER A 64 -17.11 1.73 -9.01
CA SER A 64 -16.94 1.23 -10.40
C SER A 64 -15.49 1.03 -10.83
N ALA A 65 -14.57 1.69 -10.13
CA ALA A 65 -13.14 1.61 -10.37
C ALA A 65 -12.40 1.51 -9.03
N LEU A 66 -11.43 0.60 -9.00
CA LEU A 66 -10.53 0.35 -7.89
C LEU A 66 -9.09 0.47 -8.38
N GLU A 67 -8.18 0.72 -7.46
CA GLU A 67 -6.74 0.60 -7.70
C GLU A 67 -6.18 -0.45 -6.75
N VAL A 68 -5.47 -1.43 -7.30
CA VAL A 68 -4.73 -2.40 -6.52
C VAL A 68 -3.28 -1.94 -6.46
N GLU A 69 -2.83 -1.54 -5.27
CA GLU A 69 -1.46 -1.13 -5.00
C GLU A 69 -0.63 -2.35 -4.59
N PHE A 70 0.48 -2.54 -5.30
CA PHE A 70 1.51 -3.54 -5.08
C PHE A 70 2.80 -2.85 -4.63
N ALA A 71 3.82 -3.64 -4.25
CA ALA A 71 5.11 -3.10 -3.85
C ALA A 71 5.85 -2.36 -4.99
N ASP A 72 5.53 -2.67 -6.24
CA ASP A 72 6.19 -2.18 -7.45
C ASP A 72 5.33 -1.20 -8.26
N GLY A 73 4.08 -0.95 -7.86
CA GLY A 73 3.23 -0.03 -8.58
C GLY A 73 1.75 -0.14 -8.25
N ARG A 74 0.93 0.55 -9.04
CA ARG A 74 -0.53 0.56 -8.92
C ARG A 74 -1.16 0.02 -10.20
N LEU A 75 -2.15 -0.83 -10.04
CA LEU A 75 -2.91 -1.43 -11.12
C LEU A 75 -4.37 -1.00 -11.03
N PRO A 76 -4.90 -0.22 -11.99
CA PRO A 76 -6.32 0.10 -12.04
C PRO A 76 -7.15 -1.14 -12.42
N VAL A 77 -8.27 -1.35 -11.73
CA VAL A 77 -9.19 -2.47 -11.90
C VAL A 77 -10.63 -1.94 -11.97
N LEU A 78 -11.38 -2.36 -12.99
CA LEU A 78 -12.81 -2.07 -13.09
C LEU A 78 -13.62 -3.18 -12.43
N THR A 79 -14.54 -2.80 -11.56
CA THR A 79 -15.48 -3.73 -10.90
C THR A 79 -16.67 -3.95 -11.82
N GLY A 80 -16.64 -5.09 -12.51
CA GLY A 80 -17.64 -5.44 -13.53
C GLY A 80 -17.09 -5.32 -14.95
N GLY A 81 -16.12 -6.18 -15.29
CA GLY A 81 -15.81 -6.47 -16.69
C GLY A 81 -16.88 -7.37 -17.31
N PRO A 82 -17.05 -7.38 -18.65
CA PRO A 82 -18.05 -8.22 -19.31
C PRO A 82 -17.85 -9.67 -18.89
N ALA A 83 -18.92 -10.34 -18.48
CA ALA A 83 -18.91 -11.75 -18.18
C ALA A 83 -18.21 -12.50 -19.32
N ARG A 84 -17.18 -13.30 -18.99
CA ARG A 84 -16.52 -14.18 -19.95
C ARG A 84 -17.62 -14.92 -20.72
N PRO A 85 -17.68 -14.86 -22.06
CA PRO A 85 -18.70 -15.59 -22.79
C PRO A 85 -18.54 -17.07 -22.41
N LYS A 86 -19.60 -17.65 -21.82
CA LYS A 86 -19.69 -19.10 -21.67
C LYS A 86 -19.56 -19.65 -23.09
N ARG A 87 -18.48 -20.36 -23.41
CA ARG A 87 -18.42 -21.18 -24.62
C ARG A 87 -19.62 -22.12 -24.53
N GLY A 88 -20.65 -21.84 -25.30
CA GLY A 88 -21.76 -22.76 -25.49
C GLY A 88 -21.17 -24.07 -25.98
N ARG A 89 -21.49 -25.18 -25.31
CA ARG A 89 -21.28 -26.50 -25.91
C ARG A 89 -21.98 -26.47 -27.28
N PRO A 90 -21.34 -26.89 -28.38
CA PRO A 90 -22.06 -27.11 -29.61
C PRO A 90 -23.19 -28.09 -29.30
N GLY A 91 -24.42 -27.67 -29.51
CA GLY A 91 -25.59 -28.52 -29.39
C GLY A 91 -25.45 -29.67 -30.36
N GLY A 92 -25.28 -30.89 -29.82
CA GLY A 92 -25.52 -32.11 -30.56
C GLY A 92 -27.02 -32.29 -30.65
N ASP A 93 -27.61 -31.69 -31.66
CA ASP A 93 -28.93 -32.05 -32.16
C ASP A 93 -28.76 -33.37 -32.93
N GLN A 94 -28.88 -34.51 -32.24
CA GLN A 94 -29.17 -35.78 -32.89
C GLN A 94 -30.50 -36.27 -32.35
N GLY A 95 -31.53 -35.92 -33.12
CA GLY A 95 -32.89 -36.34 -32.94
C GLY A 95 -33.08 -37.85 -33.08
N SER A 96 -34.05 -38.33 -32.31
CA SER A 96 -35.11 -39.25 -32.70
C SER A 96 -34.74 -40.54 -33.43
N LEU A 97 -35.00 -41.66 -32.73
CA LEU A 97 -35.85 -42.77 -33.17
C LEU A 97 -35.89 -43.00 -34.69
N PHE A 98 -35.03 -43.90 -35.16
CA PHE A 98 -35.36 -45.08 -35.98
C PHE A 98 -34.32 -46.17 -35.72
#